data_AF-A0A7X7D7V2-F1
#
_entry.id   AF-A0A7X7D7V2-F1
#
_cell.length_a   1.000
_cell.length_b   1.000
_cell.length_c   1.000
_cell.angle_alpha   90.00
_cell.angle_beta   90.00
_cell.angle_gamma   90.00
#
_symmetry.space_group_name_H-M   'P 1'
#
loop_
_entity.id
_entity.type
_entity.pdbx_description
1 polymer ?
#
loop_
_entity_poly.entity_id
_entity_poly.type
_entity_poly.pdbx_seq_one_letter_code
_entity_poly.pdbx_strand_id
1 'polypeptide(L)'
;MRAWPGTHDDRSPRAVLGRPAFLLTLLVLVANDHVLKAAFPGWVTGKVSDFAGPAALAVVASTLIGRRAAVGLTVVGFVALKTVPGVAESAEPLLGGITRRDPTDLIGLAALPLVWRWLGAMSDDETAARSATSDGSRPAAHGPTRGWVTTKALPIGGAALAVVGFTATSAAQRAEVRSLAVTGSTVHATVAEDSGPTAHTRRAMSTDGGRTWAKLDDTEPDLDGSTESTEEACRSDGHCFAARGGSVEEKPPGGDWSTAFSFSSGDRELIDYRRPSGGAEFDRMFQSVLVVPGEEGESVLVTARDQGVLVLDPDGDWRRVRVLDVKPTSTNGTMVPLDVSTVALFLSLPVAGIAAVVRAIARRRGGAWAAVGSVVGAMV
;
A
#
# COMPACT_ATOMS: atom_id res chain seq x y z
N MET A 1 -11.69 27.97 52.29
CA MET A 1 -11.48 27.89 50.82
C MET A 1 -10.30 26.95 50.56
N ARG A 2 -10.54 25.73 50.08
CA ARG A 2 -9.48 24.78 49.72
C ARG A 2 -9.07 25.03 48.27
N ALA A 3 -7.81 25.38 48.06
CA ALA A 3 -7.23 25.54 46.73
C ALA A 3 -7.26 24.19 46.00
N TRP A 4 -7.78 24.19 44.77
CA TRP A 4 -7.80 23.02 43.90
C TRP A 4 -6.38 22.79 43.35
N PRO A 5 -5.74 21.63 43.57
CA PRO A 5 -4.44 21.35 42.97
C PRO A 5 -4.64 21.20 41.45
N GLY A 6 -4.06 22.13 40.68
CA GLY A 6 -4.03 22.05 39.23
C GLY A 6 -3.13 20.90 38.79
N THR A 7 -3.70 19.86 38.22
CA THR A 7 -2.96 18.78 37.58
C THR A 7 -3.07 18.93 36.07
N HIS A 8 -2.18 19.72 35.48
CA HIS A 8 -1.71 19.42 34.14
C HIS A 8 -0.44 18.60 34.29
N ASP A 9 -0.67 17.31 34.16
CA ASP A 9 0.34 16.30 34.00
C ASP A 9 1.08 16.57 32.67
N ASP A 10 2.23 17.25 32.73
CA ASP A 10 3.18 17.38 31.62
C ASP A 10 3.82 16.01 31.34
N ARG A 11 3.01 15.04 30.90
CA ARG A 11 3.50 13.82 30.27
C ARG A 11 4.18 14.25 29.01
N SER A 12 5.50 14.43 29.01
CA SER A 12 6.18 14.81 27.78
C SER A 12 5.94 13.68 26.76
N PRO A 13 5.17 13.90 25.68
CA PRO A 13 4.88 12.89 24.64
C PRO A 13 6.17 12.25 24.10
N ARG A 14 7.23 13.05 24.16
CA ARG A 14 8.61 12.79 23.77
C ARG A 14 9.25 11.61 24.52
N ALA A 15 8.89 11.35 25.77
CA ALA A 15 9.51 10.27 26.55
C ALA A 15 9.12 8.87 26.07
N VAL A 16 7.92 8.72 25.48
CA VAL A 16 7.43 7.42 24.98
C VAL A 16 8.09 7.04 23.65
N LEU A 17 8.24 8.00 22.74
CA LEU A 17 8.82 7.79 21.40
C LEU A 17 10.34 7.53 21.43
N GLY A 18 11.03 7.92 22.50
CA GLY A 18 12.45 7.63 22.67
C GLY A 18 12.74 6.24 23.25
N ARG A 19 11.74 5.45 23.63
CA ARG A 19 11.99 4.19 24.34
C ARG A 19 12.56 3.12 23.40
N PRO A 20 13.53 2.30 23.86
CA PRO A 20 14.13 1.25 23.04
C PRO A 20 13.10 0.29 22.42
N ALA A 21 12.02 -0.05 23.15
CA ALA A 21 10.99 -0.94 22.63
C ALA A 21 10.24 -0.36 21.42
N PHE A 22 9.95 0.95 21.43
CA PHE A 22 9.31 1.63 20.31
C PHE A 22 10.27 1.77 19.13
N LEU A 23 11.52 2.17 19.39
CA LEU A 23 12.56 2.24 18.37
C LEU A 23 12.83 0.88 17.73
N LEU A 24 12.82 -0.20 18.51
CA LEU A 24 12.94 -1.57 18.00
C LEU A 24 11.74 -1.94 17.12
N THR A 25 10.52 -1.56 17.52
CA THR A 25 9.31 -1.78 16.70
C THR A 25 9.42 -1.07 15.36
N LEU A 26 9.86 0.20 15.36
CA LEU A 26 10.09 0.96 14.12
C LEU A 26 11.23 0.38 13.28
N LEU A 27 12.32 -0.03 13.91
CA LEU A 27 13.45 -0.65 13.21
C LEU A 27 13.02 -1.96 12.53
N VAL A 28 12.24 -2.79 13.23
CA VAL A 28 11.66 -4.01 12.67
C VAL A 28 10.75 -3.68 11.49
N LEU A 29 9.88 -2.66 11.62
CA LEU A 29 8.98 -2.25 10.54
C LEU A 29 9.77 -1.79 9.29
N VAL A 30 10.73 -0.88 9.47
CA VAL A 30 11.58 -0.33 8.39
C VAL A 30 12.44 -1.41 7.76
N ALA A 31 13.11 -2.26 8.55
CA ALA A 31 13.94 -3.34 8.04
C ALA A 31 13.09 -4.39 7.31
N ASN A 32 11.91 -4.71 7.82
CA ASN A 32 10.99 -5.63 7.18
C ASN A 32 10.53 -5.11 5.82
N ASP A 33 10.06 -3.87 5.78
CA ASP A 33 9.42 -3.33 4.59
C ASP A 33 10.41 -2.92 3.49
N HIS A 34 11.63 -2.49 3.85
CA HIS A 34 12.64 -2.12 2.86
C HIS A 34 13.64 -3.20 2.50
N VAL A 35 13.98 -4.10 3.43
CA VAL A 35 15.06 -5.07 3.23
C VAL A 35 14.50 -6.48 3.12
N LEU A 36 13.73 -6.93 4.13
CA LEU A 36 13.30 -8.32 4.18
C LEU A 36 12.26 -8.66 3.12
N LYS A 37 11.29 -7.78 2.84
CA LYS A 37 10.31 -8.01 1.76
C LYS A 37 10.96 -8.03 0.39
N ALA A 38 11.99 -7.20 0.17
CA ALA A 38 12.73 -7.17 -1.09
C ALA A 38 13.62 -8.42 -1.28
N ALA A 39 14.29 -8.88 -0.21
CA ALA A 39 15.18 -10.03 -0.27
C ALA A 39 14.46 -11.38 -0.17
N PHE A 40 13.37 -11.44 0.59
CA PHE A 40 12.61 -12.65 0.92
C PHE A 40 11.10 -12.35 0.90
N PRO A 41 10.51 -12.18 -0.30
CA PRO A 41 9.06 -12.05 -0.42
C PRO A 41 8.41 -13.33 0.12
N GLY A 42 7.47 -13.19 1.04
CA GLY A 42 6.82 -14.34 1.63
C GLY A 42 5.80 -14.02 2.72
N TRP A 43 5.07 -15.07 3.11
CA TRP A 43 4.00 -14.98 4.11
C TRP A 43 4.49 -14.41 5.45
N VAL A 44 5.70 -14.80 5.89
CA VAL A 44 6.25 -14.36 7.18
C VAL A 44 6.53 -12.85 7.20
N THR A 45 7.19 -12.31 6.17
CA THR A 45 7.54 -10.88 6.09
C THR A 45 6.30 -10.00 5.91
N GLY A 46 5.23 -10.52 5.29
CA GLY A 46 3.91 -9.87 5.29
C GLY A 46 3.36 -9.69 6.71
N LYS A 47 3.27 -10.80 7.47
CA LYS A 47 2.67 -10.79 8.81
C LYS A 47 3.41 -9.94 9.83
N VAL A 48 4.74 -9.87 9.76
CA VAL A 48 5.54 -9.04 10.69
C VAL A 48 5.10 -7.57 10.66
N SER A 49 4.81 -7.03 9.46
CA SER A 49 4.33 -5.65 9.31
C SER A 49 2.91 -5.47 9.89
N ASP A 50 2.04 -6.48 9.77
CA ASP A 50 0.69 -6.45 10.36
C ASP A 50 0.68 -6.43 11.89
N PHE A 51 1.72 -6.96 12.55
CA PHE A 51 1.90 -6.81 14.00
C PHE A 51 2.54 -5.46 14.35
N ALA A 52 3.60 -5.08 13.64
CA ALA A 52 4.40 -3.90 13.97
C ALA A 52 3.69 -2.58 13.67
N GLY A 53 2.95 -2.50 12.54
CA GLY A 53 2.26 -1.29 12.09
C GLY A 53 1.20 -0.80 13.08
N PRO A 54 0.18 -1.61 13.42
CA PRO A 54 -0.83 -1.25 14.43
C PRO A 54 -0.20 -0.97 15.80
N ALA A 55 0.81 -1.74 16.21
CA ALA A 55 1.49 -1.50 17.47
C ALA A 55 2.18 -0.13 17.52
N ALA A 56 2.97 0.20 16.49
CA ALA A 56 3.61 1.51 16.36
C ALA A 56 2.57 2.63 16.29
N LEU A 57 1.48 2.44 15.54
CA LEU A 57 0.43 3.44 15.35
C LEU A 57 -0.28 3.72 16.67
N ALA A 58 -0.62 2.68 17.44
CA ALA A 58 -1.23 2.81 18.74
C ALA A 58 -0.32 3.54 19.74
N VAL A 59 0.99 3.27 19.73
CA VAL A 59 1.96 3.99 20.57
C VAL A 59 2.01 5.47 20.20
N VAL A 60 2.17 5.80 18.91
CA VAL A 60 2.21 7.19 18.44
C VAL A 60 0.90 7.91 18.77
N ALA A 61 -0.24 7.33 18.40
CA ALA A 61 -1.56 7.91 18.67
C ALA A 61 -1.83 8.09 20.16
N SER A 62 -1.30 7.20 21.02
CA SER A 62 -1.49 7.31 22.48
C SER A 62 -0.90 8.60 23.07
N THR A 63 0.10 9.16 22.40
CA THR A 63 0.72 10.43 22.79
C THR A 63 -0.16 11.65 22.51
N LEU A 64 -1.14 11.51 21.60
CA LEU A 64 -2.01 12.60 21.14
C LEU A 64 -3.40 12.53 21.77
N ILE A 65 -4.02 11.36 21.76
CA ILE A 65 -5.43 11.16 22.12
C ILE A 65 -5.63 10.27 23.36
N GLY A 66 -4.53 9.85 23.98
CA GLY A 66 -4.52 8.98 25.14
C GLY A 66 -4.70 7.50 24.79
N ARG A 67 -4.25 6.64 25.70
CA ARG A 67 -4.16 5.18 25.51
C ARG A 67 -5.47 4.53 25.05
N ARG A 68 -6.60 4.82 25.72
CA ARG A 68 -7.95 4.26 25.40
C ARG A 68 -8.35 4.51 23.96
N ALA A 69 -8.35 5.77 23.57
CA ALA A 69 -8.80 6.18 22.25
C ALA A 69 -7.82 5.70 21.16
N ALA A 70 -6.51 5.78 21.42
CA ALA A 70 -5.48 5.32 20.48
C ALA A 70 -5.63 3.84 20.11
N VAL A 71 -5.65 2.95 21.10
CA VAL A 71 -5.79 1.51 20.84
C VAL A 71 -7.14 1.20 20.19
N GLY A 72 -8.23 1.81 20.66
CA GLY A 72 -9.56 1.60 20.08
C GLY A 72 -9.65 2.04 18.61
N LEU A 73 -9.14 3.23 18.27
CA LEU A 73 -9.13 3.72 16.89
C LEU A 73 -8.19 2.91 16.00
N THR A 74 -7.04 2.46 16.51
CA THR A 74 -6.16 1.56 15.76
C THR A 74 -6.85 0.24 15.44
N VAL A 75 -7.55 -0.38 16.39
CA VAL A 75 -8.34 -1.61 16.13
C VAL A 75 -9.38 -1.34 15.04
N VAL A 76 -10.21 -0.31 15.20
CA VAL A 76 -11.30 -0.02 14.25
C VAL A 76 -10.75 0.30 12.86
N GLY A 77 -9.73 1.15 12.77
CA GLY A 77 -9.10 1.53 11.52
C GLY A 77 -8.45 0.34 10.81
N PHE A 78 -7.72 -0.50 11.53
CA PHE A 78 -7.08 -1.68 10.96
C PHE A 78 -8.10 -2.74 10.51
N VAL A 79 -9.14 -3.00 11.30
CA VAL A 79 -10.24 -3.90 10.89
C VAL A 79 -10.92 -3.38 9.63
N ALA A 80 -11.27 -2.09 9.58
CA ALA A 80 -11.90 -1.49 8.42
C ALA A 80 -11.00 -1.61 7.18
N LEU A 81 -9.72 -1.29 7.32
CA LEU A 81 -8.73 -1.39 6.24
C LEU A 81 -8.61 -2.81 5.68
N LYS A 82 -8.62 -3.84 6.53
CA LYS A 82 -8.43 -5.24 6.11
C LYS A 82 -9.71 -5.93 5.64
N THR A 83 -10.90 -5.45 6.03
CA THR A 83 -12.17 -6.17 5.79
C THR A 83 -13.20 -5.42 4.95
N VAL A 84 -13.21 -4.08 4.94
CA VAL A 84 -14.26 -3.30 4.28
C VAL A 84 -13.85 -2.97 2.84
N PRO A 85 -14.62 -3.39 1.82
CA PRO A 85 -14.38 -3.00 0.43
C PRO A 85 -14.43 -1.48 0.27
N GLY A 86 -13.46 -0.91 -0.46
CA GLY A 86 -13.35 0.52 -0.72
C GLY A 86 -12.49 1.28 0.29
N VAL A 87 -12.31 0.78 1.53
CA VAL A 87 -11.49 1.46 2.55
C VAL A 87 -9.99 1.31 2.22
N ALA A 88 -9.56 0.09 1.89
CA ALA A 88 -8.19 -0.16 1.45
C ALA A 88 -7.84 0.68 0.22
N GLU A 89 -8.70 0.62 -0.80
CA GLU A 89 -8.55 1.32 -2.07
C GLU A 89 -8.51 2.85 -1.89
N SER A 90 -9.32 3.39 -0.97
CA SER A 90 -9.29 4.83 -0.64
C SER A 90 -8.06 5.24 0.17
N ALA A 91 -7.46 4.31 0.91
CA ALA A 91 -6.27 4.55 1.71
C ALA A 91 -4.97 4.35 0.92
N GLU A 92 -4.99 3.69 -0.24
CA GLU A 92 -3.81 3.44 -1.08
C GLU A 92 -2.97 4.70 -1.37
N PRO A 93 -3.56 5.86 -1.75
CA PRO A 93 -2.78 7.06 -2.02
C PRO A 93 -2.05 7.59 -0.78
N LEU A 94 -2.63 7.38 0.41
CA LEU A 94 -2.06 7.83 1.67
C LEU A 94 -1.01 6.87 2.21
N LEU A 95 -1.24 5.57 2.05
CA LEU A 95 -0.35 4.54 2.59
C LEU A 95 0.84 4.27 1.66
N GLY A 96 0.77 4.66 0.38
CA GLY A 96 1.87 4.54 -0.58
C GLY A 96 1.97 3.16 -1.24
N GLY A 97 0.89 2.37 -1.22
CA GLY A 97 0.93 0.96 -1.66
C GLY A 97 -0.45 0.34 -1.85
N ILE A 98 -0.51 -0.76 -2.60
CA ILE A 98 -1.71 -1.60 -2.68
C ILE A 98 -1.94 -2.22 -1.32
N THR A 99 -3.05 -1.86 -0.69
CA THR A 99 -3.43 -2.45 0.58
C THR A 99 -4.26 -3.70 0.30
N ARG A 100 -3.62 -4.87 0.35
CA ARG A 100 -4.35 -6.15 0.16
C ARG A 100 -5.34 -6.34 1.29
N ARG A 101 -6.60 -6.60 0.94
CA ARG A 101 -7.65 -7.00 1.89
C ARG A 101 -7.47 -8.49 2.20
N ASP A 102 -6.83 -8.79 3.32
CA ASP A 102 -6.69 -10.15 3.84
C ASP A 102 -7.17 -10.20 5.31
N PRO A 103 -8.33 -10.83 5.58
CA PRO A 103 -8.85 -10.98 6.94
C PRO A 103 -7.90 -11.73 7.89
N THR A 104 -6.98 -12.54 7.38
CA THR A 104 -5.99 -13.24 8.21
C THR A 104 -4.95 -12.28 8.81
N ASP A 105 -4.86 -11.05 8.32
CA ASP A 105 -4.00 -10.00 8.90
C ASP A 105 -4.54 -9.47 10.23
N LEU A 106 -5.83 -9.72 10.55
CA LEU A 106 -6.42 -9.36 11.83
C LEU A 106 -5.73 -10.03 13.02
N ILE A 107 -4.97 -11.12 12.79
CA ILE A 107 -4.11 -11.75 13.78
C ILE A 107 -3.08 -10.73 14.33
N GLY A 108 -2.65 -9.75 13.52
CA GLY A 108 -1.76 -8.66 13.92
C GLY A 108 -2.28 -7.82 15.10
N LEU A 109 -3.61 -7.75 15.28
CA LEU A 109 -4.23 -7.05 16.42
C LEU A 109 -3.87 -7.69 17.77
N ALA A 110 -3.37 -8.92 17.80
CA ALA A 110 -2.90 -9.57 19.03
C ALA A 110 -1.69 -8.86 19.66
N ALA A 111 -0.99 -7.97 18.94
CA ALA A 111 0.02 -7.09 19.53
C ALA A 111 -0.58 -6.00 20.44
N LEU A 112 -1.81 -5.56 20.19
CA LEU A 112 -2.39 -4.40 20.86
C LEU A 112 -2.65 -4.58 22.37
N PRO A 113 -3.05 -5.78 22.88
CA PRO A 113 -3.08 -6.05 24.32
C PRO A 113 -1.72 -5.86 25.00
N LEU A 114 -0.61 -6.22 24.34
CA LEU A 114 0.73 -6.01 24.87
C LEU A 114 1.08 -4.52 24.90
N VAL A 115 0.79 -3.80 23.82
CA VAL A 115 0.96 -2.33 23.75
C VAL A 115 0.13 -1.64 24.83
N TRP A 116 -1.12 -2.06 25.03
CA TRP A 116 -2.01 -1.54 26.06
C TRP A 116 -1.44 -1.67 27.47
N ARG A 117 -0.96 -2.87 27.80
CA ARG A 117 -0.35 -3.17 29.11
C ARG A 117 0.94 -2.38 29.31
N TRP A 118 1.78 -2.32 28.29
CA TRP A 118 3.03 -1.55 28.31
C TRP A 118 2.76 -0.05 28.53
N LEU A 119 1.84 0.54 27.77
CA LEU A 119 1.40 1.93 27.97
C LEU A 119 0.80 2.18 29.36
N GLY A 120 0.19 1.15 29.97
CA GLY A 120 -0.33 1.19 31.33
C GLY A 120 0.74 1.24 32.39
N ALA A 121 1.67 0.28 32.38
CA ALA A 121 2.77 0.21 33.32
C ALA A 121 3.57 1.52 33.36
N MET A 122 3.76 2.16 32.21
CA MET A 122 4.40 3.48 32.14
C MET A 122 3.64 4.59 32.87
N SER A 123 2.30 4.55 32.81
CA SER A 123 1.47 5.54 33.51
C SER A 123 1.52 5.34 35.02
N ASP A 124 1.64 4.08 35.46
CA ASP A 124 1.66 3.70 36.87
C ASP A 124 3.01 4.07 37.53
N ASP A 125 4.14 3.78 36.87
CA ASP A 125 5.49 4.14 37.34
C ASP A 125 5.63 5.66 37.56
N GLU A 126 5.09 6.44 36.64
CA GLU A 126 5.18 7.90 36.70
C GLU A 126 4.32 8.48 37.83
N THR A 127 3.16 7.87 38.08
CA THR A 127 2.27 8.24 39.19
C THR A 127 2.93 7.91 40.54
N ALA A 128 3.61 6.76 40.64
CA ALA A 128 4.37 6.37 41.83
C ALA A 128 5.53 7.33 42.10
N ALA A 129 6.30 7.69 41.07
CA ALA A 129 7.43 8.61 41.19
C ALA A 129 7.01 10.02 41.66
N ARG A 130 5.86 10.52 41.21
CA ARG A 130 5.32 11.82 41.66
C ARG A 130 4.76 11.79 43.07
N SER A 131 4.16 10.67 43.47
CA SER A 131 3.64 10.50 44.83
C SER A 131 4.79 10.54 45.86
N ALA A 132 5.94 9.98 45.51
CA ALA A 132 7.14 10.01 46.36
C ALA A 132 7.78 11.39 46.52
N THR A 133 7.62 12.31 45.55
CA THR A 133 8.17 13.68 45.64
C THR A 133 7.24 14.68 46.33
N SER A 134 5.95 14.37 46.41
CA SER A 134 4.94 15.20 47.10
C SER A 134 4.97 15.05 48.62
N ASP A 135 5.45 13.92 49.14
CA ASP A 135 5.56 13.71 50.58
C ASP A 135 6.86 14.37 51.05
N GLY A 136 6.76 15.52 51.72
CA GLY A 136 7.80 16.54 51.96
C GLY A 136 9.04 16.13 52.78
N SER A 137 9.38 14.85 52.78
CA SER A 137 10.61 14.28 53.33
C SER A 137 11.78 14.66 52.42
N ARG A 138 12.39 15.83 52.71
CA ARG A 138 13.68 16.28 52.12
C ARG A 138 14.68 15.12 52.05
N PRO A 139 15.07 14.65 50.85
CA PRO A 139 16.19 13.72 50.73
C PRO A 139 17.49 14.51 50.92
N ALA A 140 18.32 14.06 51.85
CA ALA A 140 19.68 14.55 52.02
C ALA A 140 20.48 14.33 50.73
N ALA A 141 21.18 15.38 50.31
CA ALA A 141 22.00 15.45 49.12
C ALA A 141 22.97 14.27 48.99
N HIS A 142 22.84 13.48 47.93
CA HIS A 142 23.91 12.65 47.38
C HIS A 142 23.95 12.92 45.86
N GLY A 143 25.07 13.49 45.38
CA GLY A 143 25.32 13.77 43.96
C GLY A 143 25.76 12.52 43.19
N PRO A 144 26.53 12.64 42.10
CA PRO A 144 26.62 13.70 41.10
C PRO A 144 25.84 13.34 39.83
N THR A 145 25.44 14.38 39.12
CA THR A 145 24.81 14.38 37.80
C THR A 145 25.70 13.73 36.74
N ARG A 146 25.43 12.48 36.36
CA ARG A 146 25.97 11.85 35.15
C ARG A 146 24.82 11.36 34.29
N GLY A 147 24.57 12.05 33.18
CA GLY A 147 23.64 11.60 32.14
C GLY A 147 22.54 12.58 31.74
N TRP A 148 22.82 13.88 31.61
CA TRP A 148 21.81 14.88 31.18
C TRP A 148 21.98 15.37 29.74
N VAL A 149 22.74 14.65 28.91
CA VAL A 149 23.06 15.10 27.53
C VAL A 149 22.38 14.27 26.43
N THR A 150 21.70 13.16 26.73
CA THR A 150 21.05 12.32 25.69
C THR A 150 19.54 12.53 25.52
N THR A 151 18.89 13.36 26.35
CA THR A 151 17.41 13.34 26.49
C THR A 151 16.64 14.21 25.49
N LYS A 152 17.29 15.08 24.70
CA LYS A 152 16.58 16.01 23.80
C LYS A 152 16.61 15.67 22.30
N ALA A 153 17.56 14.84 21.84
CA ALA A 153 17.68 14.48 20.42
C ALA A 153 16.84 13.25 20.01
N LEU A 154 16.61 12.31 20.94
CA LEU A 154 15.88 11.06 20.68
C LEU A 154 14.41 11.20 20.20
N PRO A 155 13.58 12.14 20.69
CA PRO A 155 12.15 12.15 20.35
C PRO A 155 11.84 12.65 18.95
N ILE A 156 12.69 13.52 18.38
CA ILE A 156 12.55 13.99 16.99
C ILE A 156 12.90 12.85 16.04
N GLY A 157 13.94 12.07 16.36
CA GLY A 157 14.31 10.86 15.61
C GLY A 157 13.19 9.82 15.60
N GLY A 158 12.55 9.55 16.73
CA GLY A 158 11.45 8.59 16.82
C GLY A 158 10.22 8.97 15.99
N ALA A 159 9.84 10.26 15.96
CA ALA A 159 8.73 10.73 15.13
C ALA A 159 9.07 10.69 13.63
N ALA A 160 10.29 11.10 13.24
CA ALA A 160 10.74 11.03 11.86
C ALA A 160 10.84 9.58 11.35
N LEU A 161 11.40 8.66 12.16
CA LEU A 161 11.41 7.23 11.83
C LEU A 161 10.00 6.64 11.75
N ALA A 162 9.07 7.10 12.59
CA ALA A 162 7.67 6.65 12.50
C ALA A 162 7.06 7.08 11.17
N VAL A 163 7.23 8.34 10.76
CA VAL A 163 6.76 8.81 9.44
C VAL A 163 7.39 7.99 8.33
N VAL A 164 8.72 7.83 8.31
CA VAL A 164 9.41 7.03 7.30
C VAL A 164 8.87 5.60 7.27
N GLY A 165 8.77 4.93 8.42
CA GLY A 165 8.25 3.56 8.53
C GLY A 165 6.79 3.40 8.11
N PHE A 166 5.95 4.42 8.30
CA PHE A 166 4.55 4.41 7.82
C PHE A 166 4.41 4.75 6.34
N THR A 167 5.31 5.55 5.78
CA THR A 167 5.34 5.87 4.34
C THR A 167 6.10 4.82 3.50
N ALA A 168 6.76 3.88 4.17
CA ALA A 168 7.62 2.86 3.60
C ALA A 168 6.86 1.59 3.19
N THR A 169 5.63 1.68 2.71
CA THR A 169 5.01 0.47 2.16
C THR A 169 5.73 0.11 0.87
N SER A 170 6.44 -1.01 0.87
CA SER A 170 6.94 -1.62 -0.36
C SER A 170 5.78 -1.74 -1.35
N ALA A 171 5.92 -1.14 -2.53
CA ALA A 171 5.01 -1.32 -3.64
C ALA A 171 4.67 -2.81 -3.78
N ALA A 172 3.42 -3.19 -3.53
CA ALA A 172 3.01 -4.55 -3.81
C ALA A 172 3.23 -4.79 -5.30
N GLN A 173 4.00 -5.82 -5.63
CA GLN A 173 4.18 -6.23 -7.01
C GLN A 173 2.80 -6.58 -7.56
N ARG A 174 2.48 -6.04 -8.74
CA ARG A 174 1.21 -6.27 -9.40
C ARG A 174 1.29 -7.58 -10.18
N ALA A 175 0.18 -8.30 -10.19
CA ALA A 175 0.03 -9.43 -11.07
C ALA A 175 0.19 -8.99 -12.54
N GLU A 176 0.87 -9.79 -13.34
CA GLU A 176 1.16 -9.51 -14.74
C GLU A 176 0.91 -10.72 -15.63
N VAL A 177 0.45 -10.50 -16.86
CA VAL A 177 0.37 -11.53 -17.89
C VAL A 177 1.77 -11.74 -18.47
N ARG A 178 2.34 -12.93 -18.30
CA ARG A 178 3.71 -13.26 -18.76
C ARG A 178 3.76 -13.90 -20.13
N SER A 179 2.85 -14.83 -20.41
CA SER A 179 2.85 -15.58 -21.67
C SER A 179 1.43 -15.96 -22.07
N LEU A 180 1.27 -16.17 -23.38
CA LEU A 180 0.06 -16.72 -23.98
C LEU A 180 0.41 -18.02 -24.71
N ALA A 181 -0.55 -18.92 -24.82
CA ALA A 181 -0.47 -20.08 -25.67
C ALA A 181 -1.85 -20.36 -26.28
N VAL A 182 -1.91 -21.03 -27.43
CA VAL A 182 -3.17 -21.46 -28.05
C VAL A 182 -3.15 -22.96 -28.31
N THR A 183 -4.22 -23.64 -27.92
CA THR A 183 -4.48 -25.06 -28.20
C THR A 183 -5.81 -25.16 -28.93
N GLY A 184 -5.78 -25.44 -30.23
CA GLY A 184 -6.95 -25.34 -31.10
C GLY A 184 -7.46 -23.90 -31.19
N SER A 185 -8.67 -23.63 -30.67
CA SER A 185 -9.25 -22.29 -30.55
C SER A 185 -9.24 -21.73 -29.12
N THR A 186 -8.71 -22.49 -28.16
CA THR A 186 -8.66 -22.06 -26.74
C THR A 186 -7.33 -21.38 -26.48
N VAL A 187 -7.39 -20.15 -25.98
CA VAL A 187 -6.21 -19.38 -25.58
C VAL A 187 -6.00 -19.56 -24.09
N HIS A 188 -4.76 -19.81 -23.69
CA HIS A 188 -4.31 -19.88 -22.32
C HIS A 188 -3.41 -18.68 -22.02
N ALA A 189 -3.55 -18.10 -20.82
CA ALA A 189 -2.68 -17.05 -20.32
C ALA A 189 -2.06 -17.47 -18.99
N THR A 190 -0.76 -17.22 -18.85
CA THR A 190 -0.05 -17.38 -17.58
C THR A 190 0.07 -16.03 -16.89
N VAL A 191 -0.55 -15.91 -15.72
CA VAL A 191 -0.53 -14.70 -14.88
C VAL A 191 0.39 -14.95 -13.70
N ALA A 192 1.46 -14.17 -13.56
CA ALA A 192 2.31 -14.21 -12.38
C ALA A 192 1.76 -13.25 -11.32
N GLU A 193 1.59 -13.69 -10.08
CA GLU A 193 1.16 -12.82 -8.97
C GLU A 193 2.27 -11.89 -8.47
N ASP A 194 3.52 -12.36 -8.56
CA ASP A 194 4.71 -11.65 -8.08
C ASP A 194 5.78 -11.55 -9.19
N SER A 195 6.73 -10.63 -9.01
CA SER A 195 7.91 -10.52 -9.88
C SER A 195 9.00 -11.43 -9.34
N GLY A 196 9.45 -12.38 -10.15
CA GLY A 196 10.53 -13.29 -9.78
C GLY A 196 10.43 -14.68 -10.42
N PRO A 197 11.52 -15.48 -10.31
CA PRO A 197 11.59 -16.82 -10.86
C PRO A 197 10.70 -17.83 -10.09
N THR A 198 10.39 -17.56 -8.82
CA THR A 198 9.53 -18.39 -7.97
C THR A 198 8.11 -17.83 -7.84
N ALA A 199 7.71 -16.93 -8.73
CA ALA A 199 6.41 -16.29 -8.66
C ALA A 199 5.28 -17.34 -8.77
N HIS A 200 4.30 -17.27 -7.87
CA HIS A 200 3.09 -18.04 -8.01
C HIS A 200 2.40 -17.65 -9.31
N THR A 201 2.13 -18.64 -10.17
CA THR A 201 1.43 -18.41 -11.43
C THR A 201 0.01 -18.96 -11.33
N ARG A 202 -0.94 -18.20 -11.88
CA ARG A 202 -2.31 -18.65 -12.15
C ARG A 202 -2.47 -18.76 -13.66
N ARG A 203 -3.26 -19.73 -14.09
CA ARG A 203 -3.64 -19.86 -15.50
C ARG A 203 -5.05 -19.35 -15.71
N ALA A 204 -5.26 -18.70 -16.85
CA ALA A 204 -6.57 -18.32 -17.34
C ALA A 204 -6.78 -18.93 -18.72
N MET A 205 -8.04 -19.17 -19.08
CA MET A 205 -8.41 -19.62 -20.41
C MET A 205 -9.45 -18.68 -21.04
N SER A 206 -9.43 -18.62 -22.37
CA SER A 206 -10.38 -17.89 -23.19
C SER A 206 -10.78 -18.76 -24.38
N THR A 207 -12.08 -18.83 -24.65
CA THR A 207 -12.66 -19.58 -25.78
C THR A 207 -13.24 -18.64 -26.85
N ASP A 208 -13.02 -17.34 -26.73
CA ASP A 208 -13.59 -16.31 -27.61
C ASP A 208 -12.51 -15.48 -28.34
N GLY A 209 -11.26 -15.96 -28.38
CA GLY A 209 -10.14 -15.23 -28.99
C GLY A 209 -9.51 -14.20 -28.04
N GLY A 210 -9.57 -14.43 -26.74
CA GLY A 210 -8.94 -13.58 -25.73
C GLY A 210 -9.78 -12.37 -25.29
N ARG A 211 -11.08 -12.32 -25.62
CA ARG A 211 -11.98 -11.20 -25.24
C ARG A 211 -12.49 -11.34 -23.81
N THR A 212 -12.70 -12.58 -23.36
CA THR A 212 -13.04 -12.90 -21.97
C THR A 212 -12.16 -14.02 -21.42
N TRP A 213 -11.90 -13.97 -20.12
CA TRP A 213 -10.96 -14.87 -19.44
C TRP A 213 -11.59 -15.48 -18.20
N ALA A 214 -11.55 -16.80 -18.10
CA ALA A 214 -11.94 -17.57 -16.93
C ALA A 214 -10.71 -18.14 -16.22
N LYS A 215 -10.76 -18.27 -14.89
CA LYS A 215 -9.71 -18.97 -14.14
C LYS A 215 -9.75 -20.45 -14.56
N LEU A 216 -8.59 -21.01 -14.87
CA LEU A 216 -8.44 -22.44 -15.04
C LEU A 216 -8.18 -23.05 -13.66
N ASP A 217 -8.90 -24.13 -13.33
CA ASP A 217 -8.66 -24.88 -12.10
C ASP A 217 -7.25 -25.51 -12.12
N ASP A 218 -6.73 -25.92 -10.96
CA ASP A 218 -5.34 -26.37 -10.78
C ASP A 218 -4.98 -27.66 -11.58
N THR A 219 -5.90 -28.17 -12.41
CA THR A 219 -5.57 -29.24 -13.36
C THR A 219 -4.73 -28.64 -14.48
N GLU A 220 -3.49 -29.10 -14.57
CA GLU A 220 -2.58 -28.65 -15.60
C GLU A 220 -3.16 -29.00 -16.98
N PRO A 221 -3.52 -28.01 -17.82
CA PRO A 221 -3.99 -28.30 -19.16
C PRO A 221 -2.87 -29.02 -19.90
N ASP A 222 -3.24 -30.05 -20.65
CA ASP A 222 -2.33 -30.64 -21.61
C ASP A 222 -2.06 -29.60 -22.70
N LEU A 223 -0.85 -29.05 -22.68
CA LEU A 223 -0.37 -28.04 -23.62
C LEU A 223 0.46 -28.69 -24.74
N ASP A 224 0.46 -30.02 -24.85
CA ASP A 224 1.10 -30.71 -25.97
C ASP A 224 0.47 -30.26 -27.29
N GLY A 225 1.33 -29.78 -28.20
CA GLY A 225 0.91 -29.22 -29.48
C GLY A 225 0.33 -27.80 -29.41
N SER A 226 0.42 -27.12 -28.27
CA SER A 226 0.10 -25.70 -28.19
C SER A 226 1.14 -24.84 -28.91
N THR A 227 0.67 -23.73 -29.50
CA THR A 227 1.54 -22.70 -30.05
C THR A 227 1.72 -21.61 -29.00
N GLU A 228 2.95 -21.41 -28.54
CA GLU A 228 3.29 -20.36 -27.58
C GLU A 228 3.44 -19.00 -28.27
N SER A 229 3.18 -17.93 -27.52
CA SER A 229 3.44 -16.56 -27.95
C SER A 229 4.93 -16.30 -28.13
N THR A 230 5.30 -15.61 -29.20
CA THR A 230 6.68 -15.26 -29.57
C THR A 230 6.85 -13.74 -29.65
N GLU A 231 8.06 -13.21 -29.83
CA GLU A 231 8.22 -11.75 -30.01
C GLU A 231 7.59 -11.24 -31.32
N GLU A 232 7.40 -12.13 -32.29
CA GLU A 232 6.83 -11.85 -33.61
C GLU A 232 5.96 -13.03 -34.07
N ALA A 233 4.79 -12.75 -34.63
CA ALA A 233 3.88 -13.74 -35.20
C ALA A 233 3.17 -13.20 -36.43
N CYS A 234 2.86 -14.08 -37.39
CA CYS A 234 2.22 -13.70 -38.65
C CYS A 234 0.88 -14.41 -38.82
N ARG A 235 -0.08 -13.66 -39.38
CA ARG A 235 -1.34 -14.19 -39.90
C ARG A 235 -1.10 -15.04 -41.15
N SER A 236 -2.10 -15.84 -41.49
CA SER A 236 -2.13 -16.68 -42.69
C SER A 236 -2.02 -15.90 -44.00
N ASP A 237 -2.39 -14.61 -44.01
CA ASP A 237 -2.27 -13.69 -45.15
C ASP A 237 -0.86 -13.09 -45.33
N GLY A 238 0.07 -13.37 -44.41
CA GLY A 238 1.43 -12.84 -44.41
C GLY A 238 1.58 -11.50 -43.67
N HIS A 239 0.53 -10.98 -43.03
CA HIS A 239 0.61 -9.80 -42.18
C HIS A 239 1.24 -10.18 -40.82
N CYS A 240 2.40 -9.61 -40.49
CA CYS A 240 3.13 -9.91 -39.27
C CYS A 240 3.00 -8.82 -38.22
N PHE A 241 3.09 -9.20 -36.95
CA PHE A 241 3.04 -8.33 -35.79
C PHE A 241 4.18 -8.64 -34.83
N ALA A 242 4.73 -7.63 -34.18
CA ALA A 242 5.82 -7.80 -33.24
C ALA A 242 5.70 -6.93 -31.99
N ALA A 243 6.06 -7.49 -30.84
CA ALA A 243 6.16 -6.76 -29.58
C ALA A 243 7.57 -6.17 -29.44
N ARG A 244 7.68 -4.84 -29.40
CA ARG A 244 8.97 -4.12 -29.30
C ARG A 244 9.07 -3.32 -28.01
N GLY A 245 8.68 -3.93 -26.89
CA GLY A 245 8.75 -3.32 -25.57
C GLY A 245 7.72 -2.21 -25.39
N GLY A 246 7.96 -1.01 -25.93
CA GLY A 246 7.06 0.16 -25.81
C GLY A 246 5.95 0.29 -26.82
N SER A 247 6.00 -0.52 -27.88
CA SER A 247 5.01 -0.53 -28.96
C SER A 247 4.75 -1.94 -29.47
N VAL A 248 3.64 -2.07 -30.19
CA VAL A 248 3.38 -3.17 -31.11
C VAL A 248 3.60 -2.65 -32.51
N GLU A 249 4.42 -3.35 -33.27
CA GLU A 249 4.67 -3.06 -34.68
C GLU A 249 3.89 -4.05 -35.55
N GLU A 250 3.51 -3.61 -36.74
CA GLU A 250 2.92 -4.42 -37.79
C GLU A 250 3.73 -4.31 -39.07
N LYS A 251 3.68 -5.35 -39.89
CA LYS A 251 4.31 -5.41 -41.20
C LYS A 251 3.34 -6.07 -42.18
N PRO A 252 2.69 -5.28 -43.05
CA PRO A 252 1.84 -5.81 -44.11
C PRO A 252 2.62 -6.74 -45.06
N PRO A 253 1.94 -7.62 -45.81
CA PRO A 253 2.59 -8.50 -46.78
C PRO A 253 3.41 -7.71 -47.80
N GLY A 254 4.74 -7.89 -47.78
CA GLY A 254 5.68 -7.17 -48.65
C GLY A 254 5.96 -5.72 -48.29
N GLY A 255 5.44 -5.23 -47.15
CA GLY A 255 5.69 -3.89 -46.62
C GLY A 255 6.85 -3.83 -45.62
N ASP A 256 7.11 -2.62 -45.15
CA ASP A 256 8.01 -2.33 -44.03
C ASP A 256 7.27 -2.36 -42.69
N TRP A 257 8.03 -2.44 -41.59
CA TRP A 257 7.48 -2.35 -40.24
C TRP A 257 7.00 -0.93 -39.93
N SER A 258 5.81 -0.82 -39.33
CA SER A 258 5.25 0.41 -38.79
C SER A 258 4.64 0.18 -37.41
N THR A 259 4.47 1.24 -36.62
CA THR A 259 3.82 1.13 -35.30
C THR A 259 2.31 0.93 -35.46
N ALA A 260 1.81 -0.23 -35.03
CA ALA A 260 0.38 -0.57 -35.02
C ALA A 260 -0.31 -0.07 -33.74
N PHE A 261 0.38 -0.15 -32.60
CA PHE A 261 -0.12 0.31 -31.32
C PHE A 261 0.99 0.88 -30.45
N SER A 262 0.73 2.01 -29.81
CA SER A 262 1.53 2.50 -28.69
C SER A 262 0.67 3.34 -27.78
N PHE A 263 1.01 3.38 -26.48
CA PHE A 263 0.38 4.34 -25.57
C PHE A 263 0.83 5.76 -25.92
N SER A 264 -0.12 6.69 -26.03
CA SER A 264 0.19 8.11 -26.17
C SER A 264 0.91 8.64 -24.92
N SER A 265 1.59 9.78 -25.00
CA SER A 265 2.22 10.40 -23.83
C SER A 265 1.21 10.68 -22.71
N GLY A 266 0.00 11.12 -23.05
CA GLY A 266 -1.08 11.35 -22.08
C GLY A 266 -1.60 10.06 -21.45
N ASP A 267 -1.70 8.97 -22.22
CA ASP A 267 -2.04 7.66 -21.65
C ASP A 267 -0.97 7.21 -20.66
N ARG A 268 0.31 7.39 -21.00
CA ARG A 268 1.43 7.00 -20.13
C ARG A 268 1.39 7.76 -18.81
N GLU A 269 1.19 9.08 -18.86
CA GLU A 269 1.07 9.93 -17.68
C GLU A 269 -0.14 9.53 -16.81
N LEU A 270 -1.30 9.29 -17.42
CA LEU A 270 -2.51 8.84 -16.71
C LEU A 270 -2.32 7.46 -16.07
N ILE A 271 -1.70 6.53 -16.78
CA ILE A 271 -1.42 5.20 -16.29
C ILE A 271 -0.42 5.27 -15.13
N ASP A 272 0.68 6.02 -15.25
CA ASP A 272 1.65 6.19 -14.16
C ASP A 272 1.03 6.88 -12.94
N TYR A 273 0.24 7.93 -13.16
CA TYR A 273 -0.49 8.61 -12.09
C TYR A 273 -1.43 7.66 -11.33
N ARG A 274 -2.08 6.73 -12.03
CA ARG A 274 -2.99 5.73 -11.45
C ARG A 274 -2.25 4.47 -10.95
N ARG A 275 -0.92 4.41 -11.11
CA ARG A 275 -0.02 3.35 -10.64
C ARG A 275 0.97 3.88 -9.59
N PRO A 276 0.51 4.39 -8.43
CA PRO A 276 1.41 4.96 -7.42
C PRO A 276 2.40 3.93 -6.84
N SER A 277 2.08 2.64 -6.91
CA SER A 277 2.94 1.53 -6.50
C SER A 277 3.85 1.02 -7.63
N GLY A 278 4.04 1.79 -8.70
CA GLY A 278 4.78 1.36 -9.88
C GLY A 278 4.05 0.31 -10.72
N GLY A 279 4.78 -0.30 -11.64
CA GLY A 279 4.27 -1.25 -12.63
C GLY A 279 5.34 -1.56 -13.67
N ALA A 280 4.93 -2.20 -14.77
CA ALA A 280 5.85 -2.38 -15.89
C ALA A 280 6.26 -1.03 -16.48
N GLU A 281 7.57 -0.83 -16.66
CA GLU A 281 8.12 0.27 -17.47
C GLU A 281 7.54 0.21 -18.87
N PHE A 282 7.16 1.35 -19.43
CA PHE A 282 6.54 1.40 -20.76
C PHE A 282 7.43 0.79 -21.84
N ASP A 283 8.75 0.98 -21.77
CA ASP A 283 9.70 0.42 -22.74
C ASP A 283 9.79 -1.11 -22.71
N ARG A 284 9.10 -1.78 -21.77
CA ARG A 284 9.01 -3.24 -21.63
C ARG A 284 7.57 -3.71 -21.44
N MET A 285 6.59 -2.92 -21.88
CA MET A 285 5.18 -3.20 -21.63
C MET A 285 4.64 -4.36 -22.47
N PHE A 286 5.03 -4.43 -23.74
CA PHE A 286 4.67 -5.49 -24.68
C PHE A 286 5.81 -6.51 -24.79
N GLN A 287 5.52 -7.78 -24.53
CA GLN A 287 6.55 -8.83 -24.47
C GLN A 287 6.44 -9.87 -25.58
N SER A 288 5.22 -10.26 -25.95
CA SER A 288 5.00 -11.34 -26.91
C SER A 288 3.66 -11.19 -27.62
N VAL A 289 3.57 -11.77 -28.80
CA VAL A 289 2.46 -11.77 -29.74
C VAL A 289 2.01 -13.20 -30.00
N LEU A 290 0.71 -13.40 -30.14
CA LEU A 290 0.08 -14.67 -30.50
C LEU A 290 -1.03 -14.41 -31.51
N VAL A 291 -1.02 -15.13 -32.63
CA VAL A 291 -2.12 -15.12 -33.60
C VAL A 291 -3.05 -16.28 -33.27
N VAL A 292 -4.33 -15.99 -33.11
CA VAL A 292 -5.35 -16.95 -32.69
C VAL A 292 -6.40 -17.08 -33.80
N PRO A 293 -6.65 -18.29 -34.31
CA PRO A 293 -7.70 -18.53 -35.30
C PRO A 293 -9.08 -18.35 -34.65
N GLY A 294 -9.99 -17.69 -35.36
CA GLY A 294 -11.39 -17.50 -34.96
C GLY A 294 -12.35 -17.68 -36.14
N GLU A 295 -13.64 -17.80 -35.85
CA GLU A 295 -14.68 -18.02 -36.88
C GLU A 295 -14.79 -16.83 -37.85
N GLU A 296 -14.59 -15.61 -37.34
CA GLU A 296 -14.65 -14.35 -38.11
C GLU A 296 -13.29 -13.93 -38.71
N GLY A 297 -12.23 -14.72 -38.45
CA GLY A 297 -10.86 -14.42 -38.85
C GLY A 297 -9.85 -14.53 -37.71
N GLU A 298 -8.59 -14.24 -38.02
CA GLU A 298 -7.48 -14.35 -37.07
C GLU A 298 -7.40 -13.10 -36.18
N SER A 299 -7.44 -13.30 -34.86
CA SER A 299 -7.19 -12.25 -33.87
C SER A 299 -5.71 -12.21 -33.49
N VAL A 300 -5.18 -11.04 -33.13
CA VAL A 300 -3.80 -10.91 -32.62
C VAL A 300 -3.85 -10.51 -31.16
N LEU A 301 -3.19 -11.30 -30.31
CA LEU A 301 -3.11 -11.05 -28.89
C LEU A 301 -1.68 -10.65 -28.55
N VAL A 302 -1.51 -9.63 -27.71
CA VAL A 302 -0.22 -9.16 -27.24
C VAL A 302 -0.24 -9.10 -25.73
N THR A 303 0.76 -9.70 -25.08
CA THR A 303 0.92 -9.58 -23.62
C THR A 303 1.29 -8.15 -23.26
N ALA A 304 0.52 -7.53 -22.36
CA ALA A 304 0.71 -6.15 -21.91
C ALA A 304 1.03 -6.08 -20.40
N ARG A 305 1.73 -7.10 -19.87
CA ARG A 305 2.15 -7.22 -18.46
C ARG A 305 1.04 -6.89 -17.46
N ASP A 306 1.20 -5.82 -16.69
CA ASP A 306 0.26 -5.35 -15.66
C ASP A 306 -0.99 -4.65 -16.25
N GLN A 307 -1.06 -4.47 -17.57
CA GLN A 307 -2.21 -3.97 -18.30
C GLN A 307 -3.08 -5.07 -18.93
N GLY A 308 -2.78 -6.35 -18.69
CA GLY A 308 -3.55 -7.48 -19.20
C GLY A 308 -3.10 -7.93 -20.58
N VAL A 309 -4.06 -8.11 -21.50
CA VAL A 309 -3.80 -8.51 -22.90
C VAL A 309 -4.37 -7.45 -23.83
N LEU A 310 -3.59 -7.06 -24.83
CA LEU A 310 -4.05 -6.22 -25.93
C LEU A 310 -4.52 -7.15 -27.07
N VAL A 311 -5.74 -6.96 -27.56
CA VAL A 311 -6.36 -7.79 -28.61
C VAL A 311 -6.65 -6.92 -29.82
N LEU A 312 -6.15 -7.32 -30.99
CA LEU A 312 -6.57 -6.83 -32.30
C LEU A 312 -7.65 -7.77 -32.83
N ASP A 313 -8.88 -7.27 -32.90
CA ASP A 313 -9.98 -8.01 -33.53
C ASP A 313 -9.73 -8.17 -35.05
N PRO A 314 -10.38 -9.14 -35.72
CA PRO A 314 -10.28 -9.32 -37.17
C PRO A 314 -10.64 -8.05 -37.95
N ASP A 315 -11.53 -7.21 -37.40
CA ASP A 315 -11.95 -5.93 -37.96
C ASP A 315 -10.88 -4.82 -37.90
N GLY A 316 -9.76 -5.06 -37.21
CA GLY A 316 -8.66 -4.09 -37.09
C GLY A 316 -8.72 -3.20 -35.85
N ASP A 317 -9.65 -3.45 -34.93
CA ASP A 317 -9.79 -2.68 -33.70
C ASP A 317 -8.92 -3.23 -32.56
N TRP A 318 -8.11 -2.36 -31.95
CA TRP A 318 -7.32 -2.67 -30.77
C TRP A 318 -8.12 -2.44 -29.48
N ARG A 319 -8.13 -3.42 -28.58
CA ARG A 319 -8.72 -3.30 -27.24
C ARG A 319 -7.81 -3.87 -26.15
N ARG A 320 -7.87 -3.26 -24.97
CA ARG A 320 -7.22 -3.78 -23.76
C ARG A 320 -8.21 -4.62 -22.96
N VAL A 321 -7.85 -5.87 -22.70
CA VAL A 321 -8.70 -6.86 -22.04
C VAL A 321 -8.08 -7.27 -20.72
N ARG A 322 -8.92 -7.38 -19.69
CA ARG A 322 -8.51 -7.88 -18.38
C ARG A 322 -8.29 -9.39 -18.42
N VAL A 323 -7.26 -9.87 -17.72
CA VAL A 323 -7.02 -11.29 -17.49
C VAL A 323 -7.06 -11.54 -16.00
N LEU A 324 -8.13 -12.21 -15.53
CA LEU A 324 -8.40 -12.37 -14.09
C LEU A 324 -8.44 -11.00 -13.37
N ASP A 325 -7.59 -10.81 -12.36
CA ASP A 325 -7.38 -9.59 -11.58
C ASP A 325 -6.41 -8.59 -12.22
N VAL A 326 -5.70 -8.98 -13.29
CA VAL A 326 -4.88 -8.04 -14.08
C VAL A 326 -5.80 -7.20 -14.96
N LYS A 327 -6.16 -6.01 -14.46
CA LYS A 327 -7.10 -5.10 -15.10
C LYS A 327 -6.35 -3.94 -15.78
N PRO A 328 -6.60 -3.66 -17.07
CA PRO A 328 -6.05 -2.48 -17.73
C PRO A 328 -6.37 -1.21 -16.96
N THR A 329 -5.37 -0.37 -16.77
CA THR A 329 -5.56 0.94 -16.17
C THR A 329 -6.37 1.79 -17.15
N SER A 330 -7.50 2.33 -16.69
CA SER A 330 -8.30 3.22 -17.53
C SER A 330 -7.44 4.38 -18.02
N THR A 331 -7.52 4.73 -19.29
CA THR A 331 -6.93 5.95 -19.86
C THR A 331 -7.98 7.04 -20.08
N ASN A 332 -9.24 6.77 -19.74
CA ASN A 332 -10.30 7.76 -19.79
C ASN A 332 -10.37 8.56 -18.48
N GLY A 333 -10.83 9.80 -18.60
CA GLY A 333 -11.06 10.71 -17.48
C GLY A 333 -9.92 11.68 -17.24
N THR A 334 -10.20 12.76 -16.53
CA THR A 334 -9.21 13.76 -16.14
C THR A 334 -8.30 13.22 -15.04
N MET A 335 -7.02 13.58 -15.10
CA MET A 335 -6.21 13.60 -13.88
C MET A 335 -6.91 14.58 -12.95
N VAL A 336 -7.41 14.12 -11.82
CA VAL A 336 -7.71 15.03 -10.72
C VAL A 336 -6.34 15.29 -10.14
N PRO A 337 -5.69 16.44 -10.38
CA PRO A 337 -4.47 16.73 -9.68
C PRO A 337 -4.86 16.67 -8.20
N LEU A 338 -4.35 15.66 -7.50
CA LEU A 338 -4.24 15.73 -6.06
C LEU A 338 -3.21 16.82 -5.82
N ASP A 339 -3.64 18.07 -6.01
CA ASP A 339 -2.84 19.22 -5.65
C ASP A 339 -2.43 19.00 -4.20
N VAL A 340 -1.18 19.26 -3.88
CA VAL A 340 -0.63 19.13 -2.53
C VAL A 340 -1.54 19.86 -1.54
N SER A 341 -2.17 20.96 -1.97
CA SER A 341 -3.22 21.69 -1.26
C SER A 341 -4.45 20.85 -0.93
N THR A 342 -4.93 20.02 -1.86
CA THR A 342 -6.09 19.13 -1.69
C THR A 342 -5.74 17.97 -0.75
N VAL A 343 -4.56 17.36 -0.89
CA VAL A 343 -4.08 16.34 0.05
C VAL A 343 -3.89 16.94 1.44
N ALA A 344 -3.33 18.14 1.55
CA ALA A 344 -3.22 18.87 2.80
C ALA A 344 -4.59 19.20 3.41
N LEU A 345 -5.61 19.49 2.59
CA LEU A 345 -6.99 19.69 3.04
C LEU A 345 -7.64 18.39 3.55
N PHE A 346 -7.43 17.28 2.85
CA PHE A 346 -7.89 15.96 3.28
C PHE A 346 -7.16 15.45 4.51
N LEU A 347 -5.91 15.86 4.73
CA LEU A 347 -5.17 15.58 5.97
C LEU A 347 -5.57 16.54 7.10
N SER A 348 -5.94 17.78 6.80
CA SER A 348 -6.35 18.75 7.81
C SER A 348 -7.77 18.50 8.34
N LEU A 349 -8.68 17.91 7.55
CA LEU A 349 -10.04 17.58 7.98
C LEU A 349 -10.10 16.54 9.14
N PRO A 350 -9.38 15.40 9.10
CA PRO A 350 -9.25 14.49 10.23
C PRO A 350 -8.59 15.16 11.42
N VAL A 351 -7.56 15.99 11.22
CA VAL A 351 -6.88 16.72 12.29
C VAL A 351 -7.84 17.73 12.95
N ALA A 352 -8.63 18.45 12.16
CA ALA A 352 -9.65 19.38 12.63
C ALA A 352 -10.82 18.64 13.32
N GLY A 353 -11.23 17.49 12.79
CA GLY A 353 -12.23 16.61 13.40
C GLY A 353 -11.77 16.04 14.74
N ILE A 354 -10.54 15.53 14.81
CA ILE A 354 -9.88 15.10 16.05
C ILE A 354 -9.80 16.27 17.03
N ALA A 355 -9.37 17.45 16.57
CA ALA A 355 -9.31 18.65 17.41
C ALA A 355 -10.71 19.05 17.93
N ALA A 356 -11.75 18.99 17.10
CA ALA A 356 -13.13 19.29 17.49
C ALA A 356 -13.67 18.26 18.50
N VAL A 357 -13.40 16.97 18.31
CA VAL A 357 -13.75 15.90 19.26
C VAL A 357 -13.02 16.09 20.59
N VAL A 358 -11.72 16.37 20.57
CA VAL A 358 -10.92 16.69 21.76
C VAL A 358 -11.51 17.91 22.47
N ARG A 359 -11.88 18.97 21.74
CA ARG A 359 -12.50 20.18 22.28
C ARG A 359 -13.89 19.91 22.87
N ALA A 360 -14.69 19.06 22.24
CA ALA A 360 -16.00 18.65 22.75
C ALA A 360 -15.90 17.81 24.03
N ILE A 361 -14.94 16.88 24.08
CA ILE A 361 -14.62 16.09 25.29
C ILE A 361 -14.12 17.01 26.42
N ALA A 362 -13.27 17.98 26.10
CA ALA A 362 -12.78 18.98 27.05
C ALA A 362 -13.91 19.87 27.60
N ARG A 363 -14.86 20.30 26.75
CA ARG A 363 -16.04 21.08 27.15
C ARG A 363 -16.99 20.30 28.06
N ARG A 364 -17.27 19.03 27.74
CA ARG A 364 -18.14 18.17 28.58
C ARG A 364 -17.54 17.88 29.96
N ARG A 365 -16.22 18.01 30.13
CA ARG A 365 -15.53 17.75 31.40
C ARG A 365 -15.42 18.95 32.34
N GLY A 366 -16.02 20.10 32.01
CA GLY A 366 -16.19 21.21 32.95
C GLY A 366 -14.91 22.01 33.24
N GLY A 367 -14.82 23.19 32.63
CA GLY A 367 -14.18 24.37 33.24
C GLY A 367 -12.67 24.53 33.17
N ALA A 368 -11.85 23.48 33.17
CA ALA A 368 -10.38 23.66 33.30
C ALA A 368 -9.61 23.85 31.98
N TRP A 369 -10.25 23.64 30.81
CA TRP A 369 -9.55 23.53 29.51
C TRP A 369 -9.72 24.73 28.55
N ALA A 370 -10.24 25.86 29.03
CA ALA A 370 -10.45 27.05 28.19
C ALA A 370 -9.15 27.57 27.52
N ALA A 371 -7.97 27.28 28.08
CA ALA A 371 -6.69 27.76 27.55
C ALA A 371 -6.17 26.99 26.32
N VAL A 372 -6.45 25.68 26.19
CA VAL A 372 -5.92 24.86 25.08
C VAL A 372 -6.71 25.08 23.78
N GLY A 373 -7.96 25.53 23.89
CA GLY A 373 -8.77 25.91 22.73
C GLY A 373 -8.21 27.11 21.96
N SER A 374 -7.39 27.96 22.58
CA SER A 374 -6.95 29.23 21.98
C SER A 374 -5.73 29.08 21.07
N VAL A 375 -4.88 28.06 21.28
CA VAL A 375 -3.64 27.87 20.51
C VAL A 375 -3.91 27.20 19.15
N VAL A 376 -4.89 26.30 19.06
CA VAL A 376 -5.26 25.63 17.80
C VAL A 376 -6.06 26.56 16.88
N GLY A 377 -6.71 27.59 17.42
CA GLY A 377 -7.42 28.61 16.63
C GLY A 377 -6.50 29.65 15.97
N ALA A 378 -5.20 29.64 16.26
CA ALA A 378 -4.23 30.59 15.71
C ALA A 378 -3.34 29.97 14.60
N MET A 379 -3.58 28.72 14.20
CA MET A 379 -2.81 27.99 13.17
C MET A 379 -3.69 27.40 12.04
N VAL A 380 -4.95 27.82 11.96
CA VAL A 380 -5.81 27.72 10.77
C VAL A 380 -6.08 29.16 10.34
#